data_AF-A0A350THZ5-F1
#
_entry.id   AF-A0A350THZ5-F1
#
_cell.length_a   1.000
_cell.length_b   1.000
_cell.length_c   1.000
_cell.angle_alpha   90.00
_cell.angle_beta   90.00
_cell.angle_gamma   90.00
#
_symmetry.space_group_name_H-M   'P 1'
#
loop_
_entity.id
_entity.type
_entity.pdbx_description
1 polymer ?
#
loop_
_entity_poly.entity_id
_entity_poly.type
_entity_poly.pdbx_seq_one_letter_code
_entity_poly.pdbx_strand_id
1 'polypeptide(L)'
;METERKRWRLGDDVSAEDNILDGFTFKDLILAVHCNCESITPDAVRREAAEILEERMQDYRFLLRNNIEEIMAEAKKGRAQYE
;
A
#
# COMPACT_ATOMS: atom_id res chain seq x y z
N MET A 1 -12.54 22.81 -15.19
CA MET A 1 -12.00 22.39 -13.88
C MET A 1 -10.91 21.39 -14.18
N GLU A 2 -9.64 21.79 -14.08
CA GLU A 2 -8.54 20.82 -14.13
C GLU A 2 -8.64 19.99 -12.85
N THR A 3 -8.88 18.69 -13.00
CA THR A 3 -8.71 17.75 -11.90
C THR A 3 -7.23 17.67 -11.61
N GLU A 4 -6.78 18.36 -10.57
CA GLU A 4 -5.40 18.27 -10.08
C GLU A 4 -5.11 16.78 -9.80
N ARG A 5 -4.14 16.22 -10.53
CA ARG A 5 -3.73 14.82 -10.34
C ARG A 5 -2.99 14.72 -9.00
N LYS A 6 -3.43 13.80 -8.14
CA LYS A 6 -2.73 13.46 -6.89
C LYS A 6 -1.26 13.16 -7.17
N ARG A 7 -0.37 13.76 -6.38
CA ARG A 7 1.09 13.57 -6.46
C ARG A 7 1.58 12.47 -5.52
N TRP A 8 0.70 12.02 -4.61
CA TRP A 8 0.94 10.95 -3.65
C TRP A 8 2.17 11.22 -2.78
N ARG A 9 2.28 12.47 -2.31
CA ARG A 9 3.38 12.94 -1.46
C ARG A 9 2.99 13.06 0.01
N LEU A 10 3.89 12.63 0.90
CA LEU A 10 3.74 12.67 2.34
C LEU A 10 3.68 14.12 2.83
N GLY A 11 2.64 14.45 3.57
CA GLY A 11 2.34 15.81 4.03
C GLY A 11 1.57 16.67 3.02
N ASP A 12 1.25 16.12 1.84
CA ASP A 12 0.39 16.74 0.82
C ASP A 12 -0.85 15.86 0.59
N ASP A 13 -0.76 14.88 -0.30
CA ASP A 13 -1.86 13.96 -0.63
C ASP A 13 -2.01 12.79 0.36
N VAL A 14 -0.93 12.41 1.05
CA VAL A 14 -0.91 11.28 2.00
C VAL A 14 -0.39 11.72 3.38
N SER A 15 -1.01 11.17 4.43
CA SER A 15 -0.71 11.43 5.83
C SER A 15 0.27 10.41 6.40
N ALA A 16 0.97 10.77 7.48
CA ALA A 16 1.81 9.84 8.24
C ALA A 16 1.00 8.74 8.96
N GLU A 17 -0.31 8.97 9.16
CA GLU A 17 -1.24 8.00 9.74
C GLU A 17 -1.87 7.07 8.69
N ASP A 18 -1.64 7.32 7.41
CA ASP A 18 -2.17 6.46 6.34
C ASP A 18 -1.38 5.15 6.26
N ASN A 19 -2.08 4.08 5.90
CA ASN A 19 -1.43 2.80 5.65
C ASN A 19 -0.57 2.90 4.38
N ILE A 20 0.74 2.70 4.51
CA ILE A 20 1.64 2.66 3.35
C ILE A 20 1.43 1.39 2.50
N LEU A 21 0.88 0.34 3.09
CA LEU A 21 0.43 -0.87 2.42
C LEU A 21 -1.09 -0.98 2.65
N ASP A 22 -1.87 -0.89 1.58
CA ASP A 22 -3.32 -0.96 1.68
C ASP A 22 -3.79 -2.24 2.39
N GLY A 23 -4.85 -2.08 3.18
CA GLY A 23 -5.42 -3.18 3.95
C GLY A 23 -5.90 -4.31 3.05
N PHE A 24 -5.58 -5.54 3.44
CA PHE A 24 -6.04 -6.76 2.78
C PHE A 24 -6.71 -7.66 3.82
N THR A 25 -8.03 -7.82 3.70
CA THR A 25 -8.84 -8.57 4.67
C THR A 25 -9.21 -9.96 4.17
N PHE A 26 -9.61 -10.83 5.10
CA PHE A 26 -10.19 -12.13 4.73
C PHE A 26 -11.42 -12.00 3.83
N LYS A 27 -12.22 -10.93 3.95
CA LYS A 27 -13.38 -10.71 3.07
C LYS A 27 -12.95 -10.46 1.63
N ASP A 28 -11.88 -9.70 1.43
CA ASP A 28 -11.35 -9.42 0.10
C ASP A 28 -10.84 -10.70 -0.55
N LEU A 29 -10.12 -11.53 0.22
CA LEU A 29 -9.66 -12.83 -0.26
C LEU A 29 -10.82 -13.78 -0.59
N ILE A 30 -11.82 -13.87 0.28
CA ILE A 30 -13.02 -14.70 0.03
C ILE A 30 -13.73 -14.24 -1.24
N LEU A 31 -13.89 -12.93 -1.43
CA LEU A 31 -14.52 -12.35 -2.61
C LEU A 31 -13.70 -12.63 -3.88
N ALA A 32 -12.38 -12.43 -3.84
CA ALA A 32 -11.50 -12.71 -4.97
C ALA A 32 -11.56 -14.17 -5.39
N VAL A 33 -11.46 -15.10 -4.44
CA VAL A 33 -11.60 -16.54 -4.71
C VAL A 33 -12.97 -16.86 -5.29
N HIS A 34 -14.04 -16.27 -4.75
CA HIS A 34 -15.40 -16.48 -5.26
C HIS A 34 -15.59 -15.99 -6.70
N CYS A 35 -14.98 -14.86 -7.06
CA CYS A 35 -15.13 -14.26 -8.39
C CYS A 35 -14.17 -14.86 -9.43
N ASN A 36 -12.96 -15.25 -9.03
CA ASN A 36 -11.88 -15.56 -9.96
C ASN A 36 -11.61 -17.07 -10.12
N CYS A 37 -12.12 -17.91 -9.22
CA CYS A 37 -11.85 -19.35 -9.24
C CYS A 37 -13.08 -20.16 -9.63
N GLU A 38 -12.98 -20.95 -10.70
CA GLU A 38 -14.02 -21.92 -11.08
C GLU A 38 -14.20 -23.03 -10.04
N SER A 39 -13.09 -23.42 -9.39
CA SER A 39 -13.09 -24.41 -8.30
C SER A 39 -12.39 -23.84 -7.07
N ILE A 40 -13.06 -23.92 -5.92
CA ILE A 40 -12.52 -23.44 -4.64
C ILE A 40 -11.64 -24.52 -4.03
N THR A 41 -10.33 -24.43 -4.28
CA THR A 41 -9.31 -25.34 -3.75
C THR A 41 -8.30 -24.59 -2.88
N PRO A 42 -7.54 -25.29 -2.01
CA PRO A 42 -6.48 -24.65 -1.22
C PRO A 42 -5.44 -23.91 -2.09
N ASP A 43 -5.09 -24.46 -3.25
CA ASP A 43 -4.13 -23.84 -4.17
C ASP A 43 -4.71 -22.59 -4.84
N ALA A 44 -6.01 -22.61 -5.18
CA ALA A 44 -6.69 -21.44 -5.70
C ALA A 44 -6.70 -20.29 -4.68
N VAL A 45 -7.00 -20.57 -3.42
CA VAL A 45 -6.95 -19.58 -2.33
C VAL A 45 -5.55 -18.99 -2.17
N ARG A 46 -4.50 -19.83 -2.21
CA ARG A 46 -3.11 -19.38 -2.10
C ARG A 46 -2.69 -18.50 -3.27
N ARG A 47 -3.10 -18.87 -4.50
CA ARG A 47 -2.81 -18.11 -5.71
C ARG A 47 -3.44 -16.72 -5.66
N GLU A 48 -4.74 -16.65 -5.38
CA GLU A 48 -5.46 -15.36 -5.29
C GLU A 48 -4.87 -14.47 -4.19
N ALA A 49 -4.53 -15.04 -3.03
CA ALA A 49 -3.86 -14.28 -1.97
C ALA A 49 -2.50 -13.71 -2.43
N ALA A 50 -1.71 -14.50 -3.16
CA ALA A 50 -0.42 -14.06 -3.66
C ALA A 50 -0.55 -12.96 -4.74
N GLU A 51 -1.53 -13.08 -5.64
CA GLU A 51 -1.80 -12.08 -6.68
C GLU A 51 -2.21 -10.74 -6.06
N ILE A 52 -3.16 -10.75 -5.12
CA ILE A 52 -3.59 -9.54 -4.40
C ILE A 52 -2.41 -8.89 -3.67
N LEU A 53 -1.59 -9.70 -2.97
CA LEU A 53 -0.42 -9.19 -2.26
C LEU A 53 0.60 -8.56 -3.21
N GLU A 54 0.88 -9.17 -4.36
CA GLU A 54 1.83 -8.61 -5.32
C GLU A 54 1.35 -7.26 -5.87
N GLU A 55 0.06 -7.12 -6.15
CA GLU A 55 -0.53 -5.83 -6.55
C GLU A 55 -0.34 -4.77 -5.45
N ARG A 56 -0.72 -5.09 -4.19
CA ARG A 56 -0.55 -4.14 -3.07
C ARG A 56 0.92 -3.79 -2.85
N MET A 57 1.82 -4.74 -3.07
CA MET A 57 3.27 -4.52 -2.99
C MET A 57 3.78 -3.57 -4.08
N GLN A 58 3.18 -3.56 -5.27
CA GLN A 58 3.54 -2.59 -6.31
C GLN A 58 3.17 -1.17 -5.90
N ASP A 59 1.97 -0.98 -5.35
CA ASP A 59 1.51 0.32 -4.84
C ASP A 59 2.39 0.81 -3.68
N TYR A 60 2.67 -0.08 -2.72
CA TYR A 60 3.61 0.18 -1.62
C TYR A 60 4.99 0.61 -2.13
N ARG A 61 5.57 -0.13 -3.09
CA ARG A 61 6.90 0.19 -3.65
C ARG A 61 6.89 1.56 -4.33
N PHE A 62 5.79 1.91 -5.00
CA PHE A 62 5.62 3.23 -5.60
C PHE A 62 5.59 4.33 -4.53
N LEU A 63 4.73 4.20 -3.52
CA LEU A 63 4.59 5.18 -2.44
C LEU A 63 5.92 5.36 -1.69
N LEU A 64 6.58 4.26 -1.34
CA LEU A 64 7.86 4.31 -0.66
C LEU A 64 8.89 5.07 -1.49
N ARG A 65 9.10 4.68 -2.75
CA ARG A 65 10.08 5.32 -3.64
C ARG A 65 9.79 6.81 -3.83
N ASN A 66 8.51 7.18 -3.93
CA ASN A 66 8.10 8.56 -4.14
C ASN A 66 8.30 9.46 -2.91
N ASN A 67 8.45 8.87 -1.72
CA ASN A 67 8.44 9.58 -0.43
C ASN A 67 9.69 9.34 0.44
N ILE A 68 10.76 8.74 -0.09
CA ILE A 68 11.97 8.41 0.69
C ILE A 68 12.54 9.66 1.39
N GLU A 69 12.65 10.77 0.67
CA GLU A 69 13.26 12.00 1.18
C GLU A 69 12.40 12.63 2.28
N GLU A 70 11.10 12.71 2.07
CA GLU A 70 10.12 13.22 3.02
C GLU A 70 10.11 12.36 4.29
N ILE A 71 10.08 11.02 4.17
CA ILE A 71 10.17 10.09 5.30
C ILE A 71 11.48 10.31 6.08
N MET A 72 12.62 10.43 5.38
CA MET A 72 13.90 10.70 6.03
C MET A 72 13.93 12.05 6.75
N ALA A 73 13.33 13.09 6.14
CA ALA A 73 13.25 14.41 6.74
C ALA A 73 12.39 14.39 8.01
N GLU A 74 11.20 13.78 7.96
CA GLU A 74 10.32 13.61 9.12
C GLU A 74 11.01 12.80 10.23
N ALA A 75 11.66 11.69 9.91
CA ALA A 75 12.34 10.84 10.89
C ALA A 75 13.56 11.50 11.56
N LYS A 76 14.15 12.52 10.92
CA LYS A 76 15.24 13.34 11.47
C LYS A 76 14.73 14.43 12.42
N LYS A 77 13.46 14.82 12.34
CA LYS A 77 12.88 15.82 13.26
C LYS A 77 13.01 15.30 14.70
N GLY A 78 13.51 16.15 15.60
CA GLY A 78 13.74 15.80 17.01
C GLY A 78 15.01 15.00 17.30
N ARG A 79 15.77 14.51 16.30
CA ARG A 79 17.06 13.84 16.52
C ARG A 79 18.23 14.81 16.71
N ALA A 80 18.11 16.04 16.22
CA ALA A 80 19.10 17.12 16.44
C ALA A 80 19.23 17.57 17.91
N GLN A 81 18.48 16.97 18.84
CA GLN A 81 18.56 17.23 20.28
C GLN A 81 19.56 16.29 21.00
N TYR A 82 20.18 15.35 20.28
CA TYR A 82 21.07 14.33 20.85
C TYR A 82 22.46 14.26 20.17
N GLU A 83 22.79 15.21 19.29
CA GLU A 83 24.14 15.44 18.74
C GLU A 83 24.68 16.79 19.24
#